data_AF-A0A7C3YQ14-F1
#
_entry.id   AF-A0A7C3YQ14-F1
#
_cell.length_a   1.000
_cell.length_b   1.000
_cell.length_c   1.000
_cell.angle_alpha   90.00
_cell.angle_beta   90.00
_cell.angle_gamma   90.00
#
_symmetry.space_group_name_H-M   'P 1'
#
loop_
_entity.id
_entity.type
_entity.pdbx_description
1 polymer ?
#
loop_
_entity_poly.entity_id
_entity_poly.type
_entity_poly.pdbx_seq_one_letter_code
_entity_poly.pdbx_strand_id
1 'polypeptide(L)'
;MVAKTREELAGALRRAWERAVAEGVLPGGGLPAFVVEVPREREHGDFASNLAMLLAGTARMNPRRIAGLLAERLDAGRLPLMGLEVAGPG
;
A
#
# COMPACT_ATOMS: atom_id res chain seq x y z
N MET A 1 -6.92 8.59 17.87
CA MET A 1 -7.83 8.08 16.82
C MET A 1 -7.10 7.96 15.47
N VAL A 2 -6.43 9.01 14.97
CA VAL A 2 -5.68 8.98 13.70
C VAL A 2 -4.42 8.08 13.74
N ALA A 3 -3.61 8.15 14.80
CA ALA A 3 -2.36 7.37 14.89
C ALA A 3 -2.60 5.85 14.83
N LYS A 4 -3.61 5.35 15.57
CA LYS A 4 -4.01 3.95 15.57
C LYS A 4 -4.42 3.47 14.16
N THR A 5 -5.18 4.28 13.44
CA THR A 5 -5.64 3.95 12.08
C THR A 5 -4.45 3.84 11.11
N ARG A 6 -3.45 4.73 11.22
CA ARG A 6 -2.24 4.66 10.40
C ARG A 6 -1.45 3.38 10.64
N GLU A 7 -1.31 2.96 11.90
CA GLU A 7 -0.65 1.69 12.24
C GLU A 7 -1.40 0.48 11.68
N GLU A 8 -2.74 0.47 11.78
CA GLU A 8 -3.57 -0.59 11.21
C GLU A 8 -3.42 -0.69 9.69
N LEU A 9 -3.41 0.46 8.99
CA LEU A 9 -3.19 0.54 7.54
C LEU A 9 -1.78 0.09 7.15
N ALA A 10 -0.75 0.54 7.86
CA ALA A 10 0.62 0.11 7.62
C ALA A 10 0.78 -1.41 7.84
N GLY A 11 0.15 -1.94 8.88
CA GLY A 11 0.10 -3.37 9.14
C GLY A 11 -0.61 -4.14 8.02
N ALA A 12 -1.70 -3.61 7.47
CA ALA A 12 -2.40 -4.24 6.37
C ALA A 12 -1.62 -4.21 5.06
N LEU A 13 -0.95 -3.10 4.74
CA LEU A 13 -0.08 -2.98 3.57
C LEU A 13 1.10 -3.96 3.64
N ARG A 14 1.70 -4.13 4.82
CA ARG A 14 2.73 -5.15 5.06
C ARG A 14 2.22 -6.55 4.75
N ARG A 15 1.05 -6.93 5.27
CA ARG A 15 0.45 -8.24 5.02
C ARG A 15 0.07 -8.43 3.54
N ALA A 16 -0.39 -7.37 2.87
CA ALA A 16 -0.69 -7.41 1.44
C ALA A 16 0.58 -7.68 0.62
N TRP A 17 1.70 -7.03 0.97
CA TRP A 17 2.99 -7.30 0.36
C TRP A 17 3.48 -8.73 0.64
N GLU A 18 3.38 -9.22 1.89
CA GLU A 18 3.76 -10.60 2.24
C GLU A 18 2.99 -11.63 1.40
N ARG A 19 1.67 -11.44 1.22
CA ARG A 19 0.85 -12.26 0.32
C ARG A 19 1.33 -12.18 -1.13
N ALA A 20 1.59 -10.98 -1.63
CA ALA A 20 2.04 -10.78 -3.00
C ALA A 20 3.39 -11.47 -3.27
N VAL A 21 4.29 -11.47 -2.29
CA VAL A 21 5.57 -12.20 -2.37
C VAL A 21 5.35 -13.72 -2.29
N ALA A 22 4.50 -14.18 -1.37
CA ALA A 22 4.19 -15.61 -1.23
C ALA A 22 3.55 -16.21 -2.49
N GLU A 23 2.73 -15.43 -3.20
CA GLU A 23 2.12 -15.81 -4.48
C GLU A 23 3.07 -15.65 -5.68
N GLY A 24 4.26 -15.08 -5.50
CA GLY A 24 5.24 -14.85 -6.55
C GLY A 24 4.89 -13.72 -7.53
N VAL A 25 3.90 -12.88 -7.21
CA VAL A 25 3.49 -11.75 -8.07
C VAL A 25 4.30 -10.48 -7.84
N LEU A 26 4.91 -10.36 -6.66
CA LEU A 26 5.95 -9.37 -6.36
C LEU A 26 7.24 -10.10 -5.95
N PRO A 27 8.42 -9.58 -6.32
CA PRO A 27 9.67 -10.20 -5.90
C PRO A 27 9.90 -10.01 -4.39
N GLY A 28 10.50 -11.03 -3.78
CA GLY A 28 11.09 -10.92 -2.45
C GLY A 28 12.31 -9.99 -2.45
N GLY A 29 12.89 -9.74 -1.28
CA GLY A 29 14.03 -8.82 -1.14
C GLY A 29 13.89 -7.82 0.00
N GLY A 30 12.81 -7.91 0.78
CA GLY A 30 12.54 -7.07 1.93
C GLY A 30 11.57 -5.93 1.63
N LEU A 31 10.73 -5.63 2.60
CA LEU A 31 9.81 -4.50 2.54
C LEU A 31 10.58 -3.22 2.89
N PRO A 32 10.62 -2.19 2.01
CA PRO A 32 11.25 -0.92 2.34
C PRO A 32 10.51 -0.23 3.50
N ALA A 33 11.20 0.67 4.21
CA ALA A 33 10.52 1.58 5.12
C ALA A 33 9.61 2.52 4.32
N PHE A 34 8.32 2.51 4.63
CA PHE A 34 7.30 3.30 3.95
C PHE A 34 6.46 4.07 4.97
N VAL A 35 5.70 5.05 4.50
CA VAL A 35 4.83 5.86 5.35
C VAL A 35 3.37 5.68 4.98
N VAL A 36 2.52 5.90 5.98
CA VAL A 36 1.08 6.15 5.82
C VAL A 36 0.80 7.54 6.39
N GLU A 37 0.40 8.46 5.53
CA GLU A 37 0.23 9.86 5.88
C GLU A 37 -1.07 10.44 5.36
N VAL A 38 -1.44 11.62 5.85
CA VAL A 38 -2.58 12.36 5.30
C VAL A 38 -2.08 13.06 4.04
N PRO A 39 -2.70 12.84 2.88
CA PRO A 39 -2.26 13.47 1.64
C PRO A 39 -2.42 15.00 1.72
N ARG A 40 -1.61 15.72 0.93
CA ARG A 40 -1.68 17.18 0.85
C ARG A 40 -2.98 17.64 0.23
N GLU A 41 -3.38 16.99 -0.86
CA GLU A 41 -4.65 17.22 -1.54
C GLU A 41 -5.72 16.34 -0.90
N ARG A 42 -6.74 16.97 -0.30
CA ARG A 42 -7.84 16.27 0.39
C ARG A 42 -8.68 15.39 -0.55
N GLU A 43 -8.61 15.63 -1.85
CA GLU A 43 -9.30 14.83 -2.87
C GLU A 43 -8.69 13.43 -3.01
N HIS A 44 -7.45 13.20 -2.55
CA HIS A 44 -6.77 11.90 -2.57
C HIS A 44 -7.10 11.01 -1.35
N GLY A 45 -8.18 11.31 -0.64
CA GLY A 45 -8.67 10.55 0.51
C GLY A 45 -8.04 10.94 1.84
N ASP A 46 -8.34 10.17 2.89
CA ASP A 46 -7.89 10.45 4.26
C ASP A 46 -6.44 10.03 4.51
N PHE A 47 -5.98 9.00 3.78
CA PHE A 47 -4.66 8.41 3.93
C PHE A 47 -4.05 8.02 2.58
N ALA A 48 -2.75 8.22 2.45
CA ALA A 48 -1.94 7.82 1.31
C ALA A 48 -0.68 7.08 1.77
N SER A 49 -0.12 6.24 0.89
CA SER A 49 1.13 5.53 1.14
C SER A 49 2.05 5.56 -0.07
N ASN A 50 3.35 5.76 0.16
CA ASN A 50 4.38 5.76 -0.87
C ASN A 50 4.95 4.36 -1.19
N LEU A 51 4.40 3.29 -0.60
CA LEU A 51 4.98 1.96 -0.67
C LEU A 51 5.17 1.44 -2.11
N ALA A 52 4.17 1.65 -2.97
CA ALA A 52 4.24 1.20 -4.36
C ALA A 52 5.40 1.83 -5.13
N MET A 53 5.65 3.12 -4.90
CA MET A 53 6.76 3.87 -5.50
C MET A 53 8.12 3.34 -5.02
N LEU A 54 8.25 3.01 -3.73
CA LEU A 54 9.49 2.48 -3.17
C LEU A 54 9.79 1.07 -3.69
N LEU A 55 8.76 0.23 -3.83
CA LEU A 55 8.88 -1.13 -4.37
C LEU A 55 9.19 -1.15 -5.87
N ALA A 56 8.84 -0.10 -6.63
CA ALA A 56 9.08 -0.06 -8.07
C ALA A 56 10.56 -0.22 -8.44
N GLY A 57 11.47 0.33 -7.62
CA GLY A 57 12.91 0.20 -7.81
C GLY A 57 13.39 -1.24 -7.66
N THR A 58 13.00 -1.93 -6.59
CA THR A 58 13.41 -3.31 -6.29
C THR A 58 12.69 -4.32 -7.16
N ALA A 59 11.41 -4.08 -7.46
CA ALA A 59 10.60 -4.96 -8.28
C ALA A 59 10.81 -4.78 -9.78
N ARG A 60 11.44 -3.67 -10.22
CA ARG A 60 11.57 -3.28 -11.64
C ARG A 60 10.22 -3.30 -12.36
N MET A 61 9.18 -2.88 -11.63
CA MET A 61 7.78 -2.88 -12.08
C MET A 61 7.20 -1.48 -12.00
N ASN A 62 6.18 -1.21 -12.83
CA ASN A 62 5.45 0.04 -12.79
C ASN A 62 4.77 0.23 -11.41
N PRO A 63 4.95 1.37 -10.70
CA PRO A 63 4.39 1.56 -9.37
C PRO A 63 2.87 1.39 -9.32
N ARG A 64 2.12 1.89 -10.32
CA ARG A 64 0.67 1.70 -10.42
C ARG A 64 0.25 0.24 -10.46
N ARG A 65 1.03 -0.61 -11.14
CA ARG A 65 0.80 -2.06 -11.14
C ARG A 65 1.04 -2.65 -9.75
N ILE A 66 2.10 -2.23 -9.06
CA ILE A 66 2.39 -2.69 -7.69
C ILE A 66 1.26 -2.27 -6.74
N ALA A 67 0.79 -1.02 -6.84
CA ALA A 67 -0.32 -0.52 -6.05
C ALA A 67 -1.60 -1.34 -6.27
N GLY A 68 -1.92 -1.69 -7.52
CA GLY A 68 -3.03 -2.60 -7.83
C GLY A 68 -2.86 -3.98 -7.20
N LEU A 69 -1.68 -4.59 -7.30
CA LEU A 69 -1.40 -5.90 -6.70
C LEU A 69 -1.53 -5.87 -5.16
N LEU A 70 -1.08 -4.79 -4.52
CA LEU A 70 -1.25 -4.58 -3.09
C LEU A 70 -2.71 -4.35 -2.72
N ALA A 71 -3.45 -3.58 -3.51
CA ALA A 71 -4.87 -3.30 -3.30
C ALA A 71 -5.73 -4.57 -3.38
N GLU A 72 -5.51 -5.42 -4.39
CA GLU A 72 -6.17 -6.72 -4.54
C GLU A 72 -5.95 -7.64 -3.32
N ARG A 73 -4.81 -7.48 -2.65
CA ARG A 73 -4.41 -8.29 -1.50
C ARG A 73 -4.60 -7.56 -0.18
N LEU A 74 -5.18 -6.37 -0.18
CA LEU A 74 -5.49 -5.65 1.04
C LEU A 74 -6.72 -6.30 1.67
N ASP A 75 -6.62 -6.72 2.92
CA ASP A 75 -7.77 -7.26 3.66
C ASP A 75 -8.63 -6.11 4.17
N ALA A 76 -9.40 -5.50 3.25
CA ALA A 76 -10.20 -4.32 3.52
C ALA A 76 -11.32 -4.58 4.55
N GLY A 77 -11.83 -5.82 4.64
CA GLY A 77 -12.91 -6.19 5.56
C GLY A 77 -12.55 -6.07 7.05
N ARG A 78 -11.25 -5.94 7.37
CA ARG A 78 -10.74 -5.73 8.74
C ARG A 78 -10.33 -4.30 9.05
N LEU A 79 -10.50 -3.38 8.10
CA LEU A 79 -10.07 -1.99 8.23
C LEU A 79 -11.28 -1.06 8.19
N PRO A 80 -11.24 0.09 8.89
CA PRO A 80 -12.27 1.11 8.81
C PRO A 80 -12.13 1.92 7.50
N LEU A 81 -12.17 1.24 6.35
CA LEU A 81 -12.04 1.85 5.02
C LEU A 81 -13.40 1.93 4.33
N MET A 82 -13.76 3.11 3.85
CA MET A 82 -14.90 3.28 2.92
C MET A 82 -14.51 2.96 1.47
N GLY A 83 -13.23 3.11 1.12
CA GLY A 83 -12.73 2.86 -0.22
C GLY A 83 -11.21 2.82 -0.26
N LEU A 84 -10.68 2.31 -1.37
CA LEU A 84 -9.26 2.27 -1.69
C LEU A 84 -9.11 2.62 -3.17
N GLU A 85 -8.24 3.57 -3.47
CA GLU A 85 -7.96 4.01 -4.83
C GLU A 85 -6.45 4.03 -5.08
N VAL A 86 -6.05 3.69 -6.31
CA VAL A 86 -4.68 3.84 -6.78
C VAL A 86 -4.57 5.19 -7.50
N ALA A 87 -4.02 6.18 -6.79
CA ALA A 87 -3.89 7.55 -7.28
C ALA A 87 -2.59 7.78 -8.07
N GLY A 88 -2.65 8.64 -9.09
CA GLY A 88 -1.47 9.12 -9.80
C GLY A 88 -0.56 8.01 -10.37
N PRO A 89 0.78 8.08 -10.16
CA PRO A 89 1.73 7.13 -10.73
C PRO A 89 1.80 5.78 -9.99
N GLY A 90 1.18 5.64 -8.81
CA GLY A 90 1.28 4.48 -7.94
C GLY A 90 0.71 4.72 -6.57
#